data_AF-A0A7C1BL27-F1
#
_entry.id   AF-A0A7C1BL27-F1
#
_cell.length_a   1.000
_cell.length_b   1.000
_cell.length_c   1.000
_cell.angle_alpha   90.00
_cell.angle_beta   90.00
_cell.angle_gamma   90.00
#
_symmetry.space_group_name_H-M   'P 1'
#
loop_
_entity.id
_entity.type
_entity.pdbx_description
1 polymer ?
#
loop_
_entity_poly.entity_id
_entity_poly.type
_entity_poly.pdbx_seq_one_letter_code
_entity_poly.pdbx_strand_id
1 'polypeptide(L)'
;MSFTMYFLLPNRSYAGDGTRSTLGQSVENHFAFAVYMYGEYPPFNEYNIGNIEWIRDMEGDVFNMGGDPPDVEDLELTPITLE
;
A
#
# COMPACT_ATOMS: atom_id res chain seq x y z
N MET A 1 15.15 16.86 0.82
CA MET A 1 15.43 15.88 -0.24
C MET A 1 14.64 14.64 0.17
N SER A 2 13.62 14.27 -0.60
CA SER A 2 12.81 13.08 -0.33
C SER A 2 13.46 11.85 -0.96
N PHE A 3 13.34 10.70 -0.32
CA PHE A 3 13.80 9.42 -0.87
C PHE A 3 12.60 8.58 -1.27
N THR A 4 12.62 7.98 -2.46
CA THR A 4 11.61 6.99 -2.82
C THR A 4 11.77 5.76 -1.92
N MET A 5 10.72 5.38 -1.20
CA MET A 5 10.76 4.24 -0.28
C MET A 5 9.68 3.23 -0.60
N TYR A 6 10.04 1.95 -0.59
CA TYR A 6 9.11 0.84 -0.82
C TYR A 6 9.04 -0.05 0.42
N PHE A 7 7.83 -0.24 0.92
CA PHE A 7 7.50 -1.21 1.95
C PHE A 7 7.01 -2.48 1.28
N LEU A 8 7.86 -3.51 1.28
CA LEU A 8 7.52 -4.81 0.73
C LEU A 8 6.79 -5.65 1.79
N LEU A 9 5.52 -5.98 1.53
CA LEU A 9 4.61 -6.59 2.50
C LEU A 9 4.21 -8.00 2.05
N PRO A 10 4.98 -9.04 2.40
CA PRO A 10 4.75 -10.41 1.95
C PRO A 10 3.77 -11.22 2.81
N ASN A 11 3.20 -10.64 3.87
CA ASN A 11 2.37 -11.36 4.83
C ASN A 11 1.08 -10.58 5.12
N ARG A 12 -0.07 -11.17 4.79
CA ARG A 12 -1.39 -10.56 4.97
C ARG A 12 -1.68 -10.10 6.40
N SER A 13 -1.19 -10.83 7.41
CA SER A 13 -1.46 -10.53 8.82
C SER A 13 -0.82 -9.22 9.28
N TYR A 14 0.26 -8.80 8.62
CA TYR A 14 0.98 -7.56 8.95
C TYR A 14 0.87 -6.51 7.84
N ALA A 15 0.26 -6.83 6.70
CA ALA A 15 0.14 -5.92 5.57
C ALA A 15 -0.60 -4.62 5.94
N GLY A 16 -1.64 -4.69 6.78
CA GLY A 16 -2.35 -3.48 7.24
C GLY A 16 -1.50 -2.58 8.13
N ASP A 17 -0.74 -3.16 9.06
CA ASP A 17 0.23 -2.41 9.88
C ASP A 17 1.36 -1.84 9.03
N GLY A 18 1.77 -2.56 7.98
CA GLY A 18 2.73 -2.10 6.99
C GLY A 18 2.23 -0.89 6.19
N THR A 19 0.97 -0.91 5.77
CA THR A 19 0.31 0.24 5.12
C THR A 19 0.25 1.44 6.04
N ARG A 20 -0.13 1.26 7.31
CA ARG A 20 -0.08 2.33 8.31
C ARG A 20 1.34 2.88 8.50
N SER A 21 2.35 2.02 8.50
CA SER A 21 3.76 2.43 8.62
C SER A 21 4.21 3.22 7.38
N THR A 22 3.75 2.82 6.20
CA THR A 22 3.98 3.53 4.94
C THR A 22 3.38 4.92 5.01
N LEU A 23 2.12 5.05 5.42
CA LEU A 23 1.45 6.35 5.63
C LEU A 23 2.25 7.25 6.59
N GLY A 24 2.69 6.70 7.73
CA GLY A 24 3.51 7.46 8.67
C GLY A 24 4.79 8.00 8.04
N GLN A 25 5.40 7.26 7.11
CA GLN A 25 6.53 7.77 6.32
C GLN A 25 6.10 8.75 5.23
N SER A 26 4.95 8.55 4.58
CA SER A 26 4.42 9.48 3.58
C SER A 26 4.25 10.89 4.16
N VAL A 27 3.78 11.01 5.41
CA VAL A 27 3.61 12.30 6.09
C VAL A 27 4.93 13.07 6.22
N GLU A 28 6.03 12.38 6.55
CA GLU A 28 7.33 13.03 6.81
C GLU A 28 8.19 13.20 5.56
N ASN A 29 8.16 12.23 4.64
CA ASN A 29 9.08 12.15 3.50
C ASN A 29 8.39 12.41 2.15
N HIS A 30 7.08 12.23 2.05
CA HIS A 30 6.34 12.05 0.80
C HIS A 30 6.91 10.86 -0.01
N PHE A 31 6.31 10.44 -1.13
CA PHE A 31 6.88 9.39 -2.00
C PHE A 31 7.21 8.05 -1.29
N ALA A 32 6.35 7.62 -0.36
CA ALA A 32 6.43 6.29 0.24
C ALA A 32 5.35 5.39 -0.35
N PHE A 33 5.74 4.16 -0.67
CA PHE A 33 4.93 3.22 -1.43
C PHE A 33 4.81 1.90 -0.67
N ALA A 34 3.61 1.35 -0.59
CA ALA A 34 3.38 0.01 -0.04
C ALA A 34 3.24 -0.99 -1.19
N VAL A 35 3.76 -2.21 -1.02
CA VAL A 35 3.64 -3.29 -2.02
C VAL A 35 3.12 -4.53 -1.32
N TYR A 36 1.85 -4.88 -1.56
CA TYR A 36 1.32 -6.18 -1.16
C TYR A 36 1.86 -7.25 -2.12
N MET A 37 2.62 -8.20 -1.59
CA MET A 37 3.29 -9.22 -2.40
C MET A 37 2.51 -10.54 -2.40
N TYR A 38 2.63 -11.31 -3.48
CA TYR A 38 2.12 -12.68 -3.60
C TYR A 38 0.60 -12.82 -3.41
N GLY A 39 -0.17 -11.76 -3.70
CA GLY A 39 -1.61 -11.77 -3.46
C GLY A 39 -2.00 -11.81 -1.97
N GLU A 40 -1.08 -11.41 -1.08
CA GLU A 40 -1.30 -11.39 0.37
C GLU A 40 -1.81 -10.03 0.82
N TYR A 41 -3.14 -9.88 0.87
CA TYR A 41 -3.81 -8.63 1.18
C TYR A 41 -4.29 -8.54 2.64
N PRO A 42 -4.24 -7.36 3.27
CA PRO A 42 -4.92 -7.14 4.53
C PRO A 42 -6.45 -7.11 4.33
N PRO A 43 -7.24 -7.17 5.41
CA PRO A 43 -8.65 -6.83 5.33
C PRO A 43 -8.83 -5.35 4.93
N PHE A 44 -9.58 -5.09 3.87
CA PHE A 44 -9.91 -3.73 3.42
C PHE A 44 -11.17 -3.22 4.12
N ASN A 45 -10.98 -2.71 5.34
CA ASN A 45 -11.98 -1.93 6.04
C ASN A 45 -11.80 -0.43 5.75
N GLU A 46 -12.77 0.39 6.14
CA GLU A 46 -12.72 1.86 5.96
C GLU A 46 -11.40 2.48 6.44
N TYR A 47 -10.84 1.98 7.55
CA TYR A 47 -9.58 2.46 8.09
C TYR A 47 -8.39 2.19 7.15
N ASN A 48 -8.25 0.97 6.64
CA ASN A 48 -7.16 0.62 5.72
C ASN A 48 -7.34 1.29 4.36
N ILE A 49 -8.57 1.43 3.87
CA ILE A 49 -8.87 2.13 2.62
C ILE A 49 -8.49 3.62 2.75
N GLY A 50 -8.90 4.29 3.83
CA GLY A 50 -8.53 5.68 4.08
C GLY A 50 -7.02 5.89 4.18
N ASN A 51 -6.28 4.95 4.79
CA ASN A 51 -4.82 5.02 4.80
C ASN A 51 -4.21 4.97 3.38
N ILE A 52 -4.79 4.18 2.48
CA ILE A 52 -4.33 4.06 1.08
C ILE A 52 -4.55 5.38 0.34
N GLU A 53 -5.73 6.00 0.50
CA GLU A 53 -6.04 7.30 -0.09
C GLU A 53 -5.07 8.38 0.40
N TRP A 54 -4.82 8.45 1.70
CA TRP A 54 -3.89 9.44 2.26
C TRP A 54 -2.44 9.21 1.82
N ILE A 55 -2.02 7.97 1.55
CA ILE A 55 -0.71 7.70 0.96
C ILE A 55 -0.62 8.31 -0.44
N ARG A 56 -1.70 8.20 -1.24
CA ARG A 56 -1.76 8.76 -2.61
C ARG A 56 -1.73 10.27 -2.62
N ASP A 57 -2.43 10.91 -1.69
CA ASP A 57 -2.41 12.36 -1.53
C ASP A 57 -1.00 12.90 -1.22
N MET A 58 -0.11 12.06 -0.70
CA MET A 58 1.28 12.38 -0.33
C MET A 58 2.31 11.88 -1.35
N GLU A 59 1.91 11.81 -2.63
CA GLU A 59 2.76 11.40 -3.77
C GLU A 59 3.26 9.94 -3.70
N GLY A 60 2.62 9.12 -2.87
CA GLY A 60 2.84 7.67 -2.77
C GLY A 60 1.82 6.86 -3.57
N ASP A 61 1.87 5.54 -3.41
CA ASP A 61 0.82 4.63 -3.90
C ASP A 61 0.88 3.29 -3.16
N VAL A 62 -0.16 2.48 -3.34
CA VAL A 62 -0.23 1.11 -2.82
C VAL A 62 -0.36 0.14 -3.98
N PHE A 63 0.70 -0.64 -4.16
CA PHE A 63 0.87 -1.58 -5.24
C PHE A 63 0.42 -2.99 -4.85
N ASN A 64 -0.09 -3.73 -5.84
CA ASN A 64 -0.29 -5.17 -5.74
C ASN A 64 0.67 -5.91 -6.67
N MET A 65 1.20 -7.04 -6.21
CA MET A 65 2.09 -7.89 -6.98
C MET A 65 1.77 -9.36 -6.76
N GLY A 66 1.64 -10.12 -7.86
CA GLY A 66 1.52 -11.58 -7.81
C GLY A 66 0.15 -12.13 -7.38
N GLY A 67 -0.91 -11.33 -7.48
CA GLY A 67 -2.29 -11.77 -7.25
C GLY A 67 -3.32 -10.74 -7.70
N ASP A 68 -4.58 -11.15 -7.70
CA ASP A 68 -5.72 -10.26 -7.97
C ASP A 68 -6.25 -9.72 -6.64
N PRO A 69 -6.32 -8.40 -6.44
CA PRO A 69 -6.92 -7.83 -5.25
C PRO A 69 -8.43 -8.17 -5.19
N PRO A 70 -8.98 -8.33 -3.99
CA PRO A 70 -10.42 -8.55 -3.83
C PRO A 70 -11.23 -7.37 -4.37
N ASP A 71 -12.40 -7.67 -4.93
CA ASP A 71 -13.35 -6.66 -5.42
C ASP A 71 -13.98 -5.94 -4.23
N VAL A 72 -13.48 -4.73 -3.95
CA VAL A 72 -13.90 -3.86 -2.86
C VAL A 72 -14.28 -2.52 -3.48
N GLU A 73 -15.47 -2.05 -3.14
CA GLU A 73 -16.00 -0.78 -3.66
C GLU A 73 -15.02 0.38 -3.39
N ASP A 74 -14.82 1.22 -4.39
CA ASP A 74 -13.92 2.39 -4.37
C ASP A 74 -12.43 2.10 -4.07
N LEU A 75 -12.01 0.83 -4.10
CA LEU A 75 -10.61 0.46 -3.92
C LEU A 75 -10.01 -0.08 -5.23
N GLU A 76 -9.17 0.75 -5.85
CA GLU A 76 -8.28 0.31 -6.92
C GLU A 76 -6.84 0.23 -6.41
N LEU A 77 -6.14 -0.88 -6.63
CA LEU A 77 -4.71 -1.02 -6.33
C LEU A 77 -3.91 -1.08 -7.62
N THR A 78 -2.79 -0.38 -7.67
CA THR A 78 -1.96 -0.33 -8.87
C THR A 78 -1.16 -1.64 -9.03
N PRO A 79 -1.34 -2.39 -10.12
CA PRO A 79 -0.60 -3.64 -10.33
C PRO A 79 0.84 -3.36 -10.74
N ILE A 80 1.78 -4.12 -10.18
CA ILE A 80 3.20 -4.07 -10.57
C ILE A 80 3.78 -5.48 -10.75
N THR A 81 4.86 -5.55 -11.52
CA THR A 81 5.71 -6.75 -11.68
C THR A 81 7.14 -6.44 -11.21
N LEU A 82 7.95 -7.48 -11.03
CA LEU A 82 9.38 -7.35 -10.70
C LEU A 82 10.27 -7.33 -11.95
N GLU A 83 9.67 -7.30 -13.14
CA GLU A 83 10.36 -7.35 -14.44
C GLU A 83 10.73 -5.96 -14.96
#